data_AF-A0A6J1AM85-F1
#
_entry.id   AF-A0A6J1AM85-F1
#
_cell.length_a   1.000
_cell.length_b   1.000
_cell.length_c   1.000
_cell.angle_alpha   90.00
_cell.angle_beta   90.00
_cell.angle_gamma   90.00
#
_symmetry.space_group_name_H-M   'P 1'
#
loop_
_entity.id
_entity.type
_entity.pdbx_description
1 polymer ?
#
loop_
_entity_poly.entity_id
_entity_poly.type
_entity_poly.pdbx_seq_one_letter_code
_entity_poly.pdbx_strand_id
1 'polypeptide(L)'
;MNTKMQKIERKLSVISYISRARLGKLVCQMIEEVKKIYHQGCFPGGVAIYGQPANGVTLPTTNLEGETEVKDQVWRYLMGDEVGMIGVRGMGGIGKTTIMKHSNNQLLKETLFDKVIWITVSKELNILNLQGAIARAMNQFLPEDVLE
;
A
#
# COMPACT_ATOMS: atom_id res chain seq x y z
N MET A 1 26.91 -59.71 -33.70
CA MET A 1 25.87 -58.67 -33.45
C MET A 1 25.42 -58.80 -31.99
N ASN A 2 25.67 -57.80 -31.14
CA ASN A 2 25.64 -57.97 -29.67
C ASN A 2 24.26 -57.65 -29.05
N THR A 3 23.40 -58.66 -29.00
CA THR A 3 21.98 -58.60 -28.60
C THR A 3 21.74 -58.09 -27.17
N LYS A 4 22.74 -58.20 -26.28
CA LYS A 4 22.66 -57.70 -24.90
C LYS A 4 22.71 -56.18 -24.83
N MET A 5 23.52 -55.54 -25.69
CA MET A 5 23.71 -54.09 -25.71
C MET A 5 22.43 -53.36 -26.18
N GLN A 6 21.79 -53.88 -27.24
CA GLN A 6 20.52 -53.37 -27.74
C GLN A 6 19.38 -53.43 -26.68
N LYS A 7 19.41 -54.45 -25.81
CA LYS A 7 18.41 -54.61 -24.75
C LYS A 7 18.58 -53.60 -23.61
N ILE A 8 19.82 -53.18 -23.33
CA ILE A 8 20.14 -52.16 -22.32
C ILE A 8 19.74 -50.77 -22.82
N GLU A 9 20.11 -50.42 -24.06
CA GLU A 9 19.75 -49.13 -24.67
C GLU A 9 18.23 -48.93 -24.73
N ARG A 10 17.49 -49.97 -25.11
CA ARG A 10 16.02 -49.92 -25.17
C ARG A 10 15.38 -49.70 -23.79
N LYS A 11 15.95 -50.28 -22.73
CA LYS A 11 15.48 -50.04 -21.34
C LYS A 11 15.77 -48.61 -20.89
N LEU A 12 16.97 -48.09 -21.16
CA LEU A 12 17.34 -46.70 -20.81
C LEU A 12 16.47 -45.67 -21.54
N SER A 13 16.18 -45.92 -22.82
CA SER A 13 15.28 -45.10 -23.63
C SER A 13 13.87 -45.03 -23.06
N VAL A 14 13.30 -46.18 -22.66
CA VAL A 14 11.95 -46.24 -22.06
C VAL A 14 11.89 -45.53 -20.71
N ILE A 15 12.91 -45.69 -19.85
CA ILE A 15 12.99 -44.97 -18.56
C ILE A 15 13.08 -43.45 -18.80
N SER A 16 13.91 -43.02 -19.75
CA SER A 16 14.03 -41.61 -20.14
C SER A 16 12.70 -41.03 -20.61
N TYR A 17 11.97 -41.76 -21.45
CA TYR A 17 10.69 -41.34 -21.99
C TYR A 17 9.60 -41.22 -20.91
N ILE A 18 9.51 -42.18 -20.00
CA ILE A 18 8.53 -42.15 -18.89
C ILE A 18 8.80 -40.97 -17.95
N SER A 19 10.07 -40.69 -17.64
CA SER A 19 10.46 -39.54 -16.81
C SER A 19 10.07 -38.21 -17.46
N ARG A 20 10.29 -38.06 -18.78
CA ARG A 20 9.88 -36.86 -19.53
C ARG A 20 8.37 -36.71 -19.59
N ALA A 21 7.62 -37.79 -19.80
CA ALA A 21 6.16 -37.76 -19.80
C ALA A 21 5.59 -37.34 -18.43
N ARG A 22 6.19 -37.82 -17.32
CA ARG A 22 5.83 -37.41 -15.97
C ARG A 22 6.09 -35.92 -15.72
N LEU A 23 7.24 -35.41 -16.16
CA LEU A 23 7.57 -33.98 -16.05
C LEU A 23 6.60 -33.13 -16.87
N GLY A 24 6.31 -33.52 -18.11
CA GLY A 24 5.33 -32.83 -18.96
C GLY A 24 3.95 -32.78 -18.31
N LYS A 25 3.50 -33.88 -17.68
CA LYS A 25 2.23 -33.90 -16.94
C LYS A 25 2.20 -32.90 -15.78
N LEU A 26 3.30 -32.81 -15.00
CA LEU A 26 3.40 -31.86 -13.88
C LEU A 26 3.36 -30.41 -14.36
N VAL A 27 4.09 -30.09 -15.43
CA VAL A 27 4.10 -28.74 -16.02
C VAL A 27 2.70 -28.33 -16.48
N CYS A 28 1.96 -29.22 -17.15
CA CYS A 28 0.58 -28.94 -17.56
C CYS A 28 -0.35 -28.68 -16.36
N GLN A 29 -0.19 -29.42 -15.26
CA GLN A 29 -0.99 -29.19 -14.05
C GLN A 29 -0.72 -27.82 -13.42
N MET A 30 0.56 -27.44 -13.29
CA MET A 30 0.93 -26.13 -12.75
C MET A 30 0.42 -24.98 -13.61
N ILE A 31 0.43 -25.13 -14.94
CA ILE A 31 -0.13 -24.12 -15.86
C ILE A 31 -1.63 -23.91 -15.60
N GLU A 32 -2.39 -24.98 -15.39
CA GLU A 32 -3.82 -24.87 -15.10
C GLU A 32 -4.10 -24.25 -13.73
N GLU A 33 -3.28 -24.56 -12.71
CA GLU A 33 -3.38 -23.90 -11.41
C GLU A 33 -3.09 -22.39 -11.48
N VAL A 34 -2.04 -21.99 -12.20
CA VAL A 34 -1.71 -20.57 -12.40
C VAL A 34 -2.83 -19.85 -13.14
N LYS A 35 -3.39 -20.45 -14.20
CA LYS A 35 -4.55 -19.88 -14.89
C LYS A 35 -5.74 -19.72 -13.96
N LYS A 36 -6.03 -20.70 -13.10
CA LYS A 36 -7.13 -20.62 -12.13
C LYS A 36 -6.94 -19.46 -11.16
N ILE A 37 -5.75 -19.29 -10.60
CA ILE A 37 -5.42 -18.18 -9.69
C ILE A 37 -5.56 -16.84 -10.43
N TYR A 38 -5.07 -16.75 -11.68
CA TYR A 38 -5.18 -15.55 -12.49
C TYR A 38 -6.64 -15.14 -12.74
N HIS A 39 -7.51 -16.10 -13.08
CA HIS A 39 -8.94 -15.83 -13.25
C HIS A 39 -9.63 -15.47 -11.93
N GLN A 40 -9.22 -16.07 -10.80
CA GLN A 40 -9.73 -15.71 -9.48
C GLN A 40 -9.31 -14.29 -9.03
N GLY A 41 -8.14 -13.83 -9.47
CA GLY A 41 -7.68 -12.45 -9.26
C GLY A 41 -8.26 -11.43 -10.24
N CYS A 42 -9.07 -11.85 -11.21
CA CYS A 42 -9.78 -10.95 -12.10
C CYS A 42 -11.03 -10.45 -11.39
N PHE A 43 -10.99 -9.20 -10.92
CA PHE A 43 -12.13 -8.50 -10.34
C PHE A 43 -12.73 -7.55 -11.39
N PRO A 44 -13.75 -7.96 -12.17
CA PRO A 44 -14.34 -7.12 -13.21
C PRO A 44 -15.08 -5.97 -12.51
N GLY A 45 -14.49 -4.77 -12.57
CA GLY A 45 -14.96 -3.59 -11.85
C GLY A 45 -13.95 -3.00 -10.85
N GLY A 46 -12.88 -3.74 -10.52
CA GLY A 46 -11.92 -3.37 -9.50
C GLY A 46 -12.51 -3.43 -8.08
N VAL A 47 -11.72 -3.86 -7.10
CA VAL A 47 -12.08 -3.71 -5.66
C VAL A 47 -11.76 -2.30 -5.17
N ALA A 48 -11.12 -1.48 -6.03
CA ALA A 48 -10.92 -0.07 -5.78
C ALA A 48 -12.17 0.69 -6.21
N ILE A 49 -12.95 1.16 -5.22
CA ILE A 49 -13.89 2.25 -5.46
C ILE A 49 -13.03 3.44 -5.88
N TYR A 50 -13.00 3.77 -7.17
CA TYR A 50 -12.55 5.08 -7.64
C TYR A 50 -13.61 6.08 -7.18
N GLY A 51 -13.58 6.42 -5.89
CA GLY A 51 -14.36 7.52 -5.35
C GLY A 51 -13.91 8.83 -5.99
N GLN A 52 -14.76 9.86 -5.89
CA GLN A 52 -14.38 11.23 -6.20
C GLN A 52 -12.98 11.54 -5.63
N PRO A 53 -12.17 12.39 -6.29
CA PRO A 53 -10.86 12.77 -5.76
C PRO A 53 -11.06 13.24 -4.33
N ALA A 54 -10.67 12.40 -3.38
CA ALA A 54 -11.01 12.64 -2.01
C ALA A 54 -10.22 13.87 -1.55
N ASN A 55 -10.89 14.79 -0.86
CA ASN A 55 -10.24 15.96 -0.26
C ASN A 55 -9.17 15.55 0.76
N GLY A 56 -9.05 14.27 1.08
CA GLY A 56 -7.90 13.68 1.75
C GLY A 56 -8.13 12.18 2.02
N VAL A 57 -7.45 11.64 3.02
CA VAL A 57 -7.48 10.20 3.34
C VAL A 57 -8.11 9.96 4.70
N THR A 58 -9.19 9.18 4.75
CA THR A 58 -9.76 8.70 6.03
C THR A 58 -8.82 7.70 6.66
N LEU A 59 -8.37 7.98 7.88
CA LEU A 59 -7.43 7.16 8.61
C LEU A 59 -8.19 6.15 9.50
N PRO A 60 -7.70 4.92 9.64
CA PRO A 60 -8.31 3.96 10.57
C PRO A 60 -8.18 4.47 12.01
N THR A 61 -9.33 4.65 12.65
CA THR A 61 -9.45 5.11 14.03
C THR A 61 -10.40 4.19 14.79
N THR A 62 -10.02 3.78 16.00
CA THR A 62 -10.95 3.19 16.97
C THR A 62 -11.73 4.29 17.69
N ASN A 63 -12.77 3.94 18.43
CA ASN A 63 -13.43 4.90 19.31
C ASN A 63 -12.38 5.54 20.25
N LEU A 64 -12.39 6.87 20.32
CA LEU A 64 -11.55 7.61 21.25
C LEU A 64 -12.24 7.66 22.61
N GLU A 65 -11.66 6.98 23.59
CA GLU A 65 -12.11 7.01 24.98
C GLU A 65 -11.08 7.81 25.80
N GLY A 66 -11.51 8.92 26.40
CA GLY A 66 -10.62 9.87 27.10
C GLY A 66 -9.89 10.86 26.18
N GLU A 67 -9.33 11.93 26.76
CA GLU A 67 -8.63 13.05 26.09
C GLU A 67 -9.45 13.88 25.07
N THR A 68 -10.75 14.06 25.31
CA THR A 68 -11.62 14.93 24.50
C THR A 68 -11.13 16.38 24.50
N GLU A 69 -10.65 16.88 25.64
CA GLU A 69 -10.24 18.29 25.79
C GLU A 69 -9.08 18.67 24.87
N VAL A 70 -8.05 17.82 24.76
CA VAL A 70 -6.90 18.07 23.87
C VAL A 70 -7.37 18.09 22.41
N LYS A 71 -8.24 17.15 22.03
CA LYS A 71 -8.82 17.11 20.68
C LYS A 71 -9.63 18.38 20.40
N ASP A 72 -10.43 18.83 21.35
CA ASP A 72 -11.26 20.03 21.22
C ASP A 72 -10.41 21.31 21.15
N GLN A 73 -9.30 21.37 21.88
CA GLN A 73 -8.34 22.47 21.77
C GLN A 73 -7.68 22.50 20.39
N VAL A 74 -7.22 21.35 19.90
CA VAL A 74 -6.66 21.23 18.53
C VAL A 74 -7.70 21.68 17.51
N TRP A 75 -8.95 21.23 17.64
CA TRP A 75 -10.05 21.63 16.77
C TRP A 75 -10.29 23.14 16.78
N ARG A 76 -10.34 23.74 17.97
CA ARG A 76 -10.53 25.19 18.12
C ARG A 76 -9.43 26.00 17.46
N TYR A 77 -8.17 25.56 17.58
CA TYR A 77 -7.05 26.24 16.92
C TYR A 77 -7.08 26.06 15.39
N LEU A 78 -7.51 24.89 14.89
CA LEU A 78 -7.64 24.64 13.46
C LEU A 78 -8.75 25.47 12.79
N MET A 79 -9.81 25.79 13.54
CA MET A 79 -10.96 26.56 13.05
C MET A 79 -10.82 28.07 13.28
N GLY A 80 -9.76 28.52 13.95
CA GLY A 80 -9.45 29.93 14.13
C GLY A 80 -8.40 30.41 13.13
N ASP A 81 -8.41 31.70 12.82
CA ASP A 81 -7.50 32.28 11.82
C ASP A 81 -6.15 32.75 12.40
N GLU A 82 -5.98 32.68 13.72
CA GLU A 82 -4.81 33.24 14.43
C GLU A 82 -3.61 32.28 14.48
N VAL A 83 -3.83 30.96 14.30
CA VAL A 83 -2.81 29.93 14.52
C VAL A 83 -2.43 29.23 13.22
N GLY A 84 -1.22 29.47 12.71
CA GLY A 84 -0.72 28.85 11.49
C GLY A 84 -0.07 27.47 11.66
N MET A 85 0.28 27.06 12.89
CA MET A 85 0.95 25.78 13.16
C MET A 85 0.65 25.25 14.56
N ILE A 86 0.34 23.95 14.65
CA ILE A 86 0.03 23.27 15.92
C ILE A 86 1.02 22.11 16.12
N GLY A 87 1.71 22.10 17.25
CA GLY A 87 2.63 21.02 17.65
C GLY A 87 2.08 20.23 18.84
N VAL A 88 1.88 18.91 18.68
CA VAL A 88 1.46 18.02 19.77
C VAL A 88 2.67 17.24 20.30
N ARG A 89 3.06 17.50 21.56
CA ARG A 89 4.24 16.88 22.21
C ARG A 89 3.84 16.15 23.49
N GLY A 90 4.56 15.07 23.81
CA GLY A 90 4.31 14.26 25.00
C GLY A 90 5.04 12.92 24.94
N MET A 91 4.93 12.12 25.99
CA MET A 91 5.58 10.81 26.13
C MET A 91 5.22 9.84 24.98
N GLY A 92 6.08 8.85 24.72
CA GLY A 92 5.78 7.77 23.77
C GLY A 92 4.52 6.99 24.18
N GLY A 93 3.74 6.52 23.21
CA GLY A 93 2.55 5.71 23.48
C GLY A 93 1.30 6.45 23.99
N ILE A 94 1.40 7.73 24.37
CA ILE A 94 0.29 8.51 24.94
C ILE A 94 -0.85 8.85 23.96
N GLY A 95 -0.80 8.40 22.71
CA GLY A 95 -1.91 8.62 21.76
C GLY A 95 -1.88 9.92 20.94
N LYS A 96 -0.77 10.67 20.91
CA LYS A 96 -0.64 11.90 20.08
C LYS A 96 -1.05 11.70 18.62
N THR A 97 -0.51 10.66 17.97
CA THR A 97 -0.88 10.32 16.59
C THR A 97 -2.35 9.93 16.48
N THR A 98 -2.93 9.33 17.52
CA THR A 98 -4.34 8.94 17.58
C THR A 98 -5.25 10.18 17.60
N ILE A 99 -4.91 11.21 18.39
CA ILE A 99 -5.65 12.49 18.41
C ILE A 99 -5.58 13.18 17.04
N MET A 100 -4.39 13.23 16.44
CA MET A 100 -4.22 13.86 15.11
C MET A 100 -4.98 13.09 14.02
N LYS A 101 -5.06 11.75 14.09
CA LYS A 101 -5.88 10.93 13.17
C LYS A 101 -7.37 11.26 13.28
N HIS A 102 -7.89 11.40 14.50
CA HIS A 102 -9.29 11.80 14.70
C HIS A 102 -9.56 13.19 14.15
N SER A 103 -8.65 14.14 14.40
CA SER A 103 -8.76 15.51 13.90
C SER A 103 -8.75 15.53 12.36
N ASN A 104 -7.86 14.79 11.70
CA ASN A 104 -7.84 14.61 10.25
C ASN A 104 -9.20 14.12 9.72
N ASN A 105 -9.73 13.04 10.30
CA ASN A 105 -11.00 12.47 9.85
C ASN A 105 -12.19 13.42 10.08
N GLN A 106 -12.08 14.30 11.08
CA GLN A 106 -13.08 15.33 11.36
C GLN A 106 -12.97 16.47 10.33
N LEU A 107 -11.76 16.92 9.99
CA LEU A 107 -11.51 17.92 8.94
C LEU A 107 -12.04 17.49 7.57
N LEU A 108 -11.96 16.19 7.24
CA LEU A 108 -12.49 15.66 5.97
C LEU A 108 -14.01 15.79 5.83
N LYS A 109 -14.73 16.05 6.92
CA LYS A 109 -16.19 16.28 6.92
C LYS A 109 -16.55 17.76 6.79
N GLU A 110 -15.56 18.64 6.97
CA GLU A 110 -15.73 20.07 6.85
C GLU A 110 -15.45 20.52 5.42
N THR A 111 -15.97 21.71 5.08
CA THR A 111 -15.78 22.32 3.75
C THR A 111 -14.78 23.47 3.77
N LEU A 112 -14.20 23.77 4.93
CA LEU A 112 -13.26 24.89 5.11
C LEU A 112 -11.93 24.66 4.39
N PHE A 113 -11.53 23.40 4.23
CA PHE A 113 -10.26 23.03 3.60
C PHE A 113 -10.51 22.31 2.28
N ASP A 114 -9.93 22.82 1.20
CA ASP A 114 -9.97 22.16 -0.11
C ASP A 114 -9.25 20.80 -0.08
N LYS A 115 -8.16 20.72 0.69
CA LYS A 115 -7.35 19.50 0.86
C LYS A 115 -6.85 19.34 2.30
N VAL A 116 -6.90 18.10 2.78
CA VAL A 116 -6.33 17.63 4.05
C VAL A 116 -5.30 16.55 3.73
N ILE A 117 -4.03 16.81 4.06
CA ILE A 117 -2.91 15.95 3.68
C ILE A 117 -2.30 15.31 4.92
N TRP A 118 -2.23 13.97 4.92
CA TRP A 118 -1.56 13.19 5.95
C TRP A 118 -0.26 12.61 5.43
N ILE A 119 0.87 13.02 6.01
CA ILE A 119 2.21 12.50 5.65
C ILE A 119 2.93 12.02 6.91
N THR A 120 3.51 10.83 6.82
CA THR A 120 4.41 10.28 7.84
C THR A 120 5.85 10.56 7.46
N VAL A 121 6.61 11.16 8.37
CA VAL A 121 8.04 11.44 8.18
C VAL A 121 8.85 10.48 9.06
N SER A 122 9.82 9.79 8.46
CA SER A 122 10.75 8.93 9.18
C SER A 122 11.74 9.75 10.02
N LYS A 123 12.38 9.09 11.00
CA LYS A 123 13.45 9.70 11.80
C LYS A 123 14.61 10.20 10.93
N GLU A 124 14.96 9.43 9.90
CA GLU A 124 15.84 9.86 8.83
C GLU A 124 15.06 10.80 7.92
N LEU A 125 15.31 12.10 8.07
CA LEU A 125 14.67 13.13 7.27
C LEU A 125 15.23 13.11 5.85
N ASN A 126 14.38 12.85 4.86
CA ASN A 126 14.69 13.08 3.45
C ASN A 126 13.73 14.15 2.91
N ILE A 127 14.26 15.35 2.70
CA ILE A 127 13.49 16.52 2.28
C ILE A 127 12.89 16.31 0.88
N LEU A 128 13.66 15.75 -0.05
CA LEU A 128 13.21 15.47 -1.41
C LEU A 128 12.01 14.51 -1.41
N ASN A 129 12.08 13.44 -0.62
CA ASN A 129 10.99 12.49 -0.47
C ASN A 129 9.75 13.13 0.17
N LEU A 130 9.93 14.00 1.17
CA LEU A 130 8.85 14.71 1.83
C LEU A 130 8.16 15.70 0.85
N GLN A 131 8.94 16.53 0.16
CA GLN A 131 8.42 17.47 -0.84
C GLN A 131 7.70 16.71 -1.96
N GLY A 132 8.28 15.62 -2.46
CA GLY A 132 7.64 14.76 -3.46
C GLY A 132 6.37 14.08 -2.97
N ALA A 133 6.27 13.74 -1.68
CA ALA A 133 5.03 13.25 -1.07
C ALA A 133 3.95 14.34 -1.00
N ILE A 134 4.31 15.56 -0.59
CA ILE A 134 3.41 16.72 -0.55
C ILE A 134 2.91 17.05 -1.97
N ALA A 135 3.82 17.16 -2.93
CA ALA A 135 3.48 17.48 -4.31
C ALA A 135 2.51 16.45 -4.91
N ARG A 136 2.78 15.15 -4.73
CA ARG A 136 1.86 14.09 -5.16
C ARG A 136 0.48 14.20 -4.49
N ALA A 137 0.42 14.49 -3.19
CA ALA A 137 -0.86 14.71 -2.50
C ALA A 137 -1.61 15.94 -3.04
N MET A 138 -0.87 16.95 -3.51
CA MET A 138 -1.42 18.13 -4.18
C MET A 138 -1.78 17.90 -5.65
N ASN A 139 -1.50 16.72 -6.24
CA ASN A 139 -1.55 16.45 -7.68
C ASN A 139 -0.62 17.36 -8.50
N GLN A 140 0.55 17.66 -7.95
CA GLN A 140 1.61 18.43 -8.58
C GLN A 140 2.84 17.54 -8.77
N PHE A 141 3.65 17.88 -9.77
CA PHE A 141 4.95 17.27 -10.00
C PHE A 141 6.02 18.29 -9.64
N LEU A 142 6.97 17.88 -8.81
CA LEU A 142 8.20 18.65 -8.66
C LEU A 142 9.09 18.32 -9.84
N PRO A 143 9.78 19.31 -10.44
CA PRO A 143 10.84 19.00 -11.39
C PRO A 143 11.84 18.08 -10.69
N GLU A 144 12.19 16.96 -11.32
CA GLU A 144 13.37 16.24 -10.89
C GLU A 144 14.53 17.24 -10.94
N ASP A 145 15.18 17.48 -9.81
CA ASP A 145 16.46 18.15 -9.79
C ASP A 145 17.37 17.34 -10.72
N VAL A 146 17.61 17.87 -11.92
CA VAL A 146 18.64 17.39 -12.81
C VAL A 146 19.94 17.67 -12.07
N LEU A 147 20.39 16.66 -11.32
CA LEU A 147 21.75 16.60 -10.81
C LEU A 147 22.66 16.43 -12.04
N GLU A 148 22.97 17.56 -12.69
CA GLU A 148 24.22 17.73 -13.43
C GLU A 148 25.39 17.95 -12.47
#